data_AF-A0A8K0MA81-F1
#
_entry.id   AF-A0A8K0MA81-F1
#
_cell.length_a   1.000
_cell.length_b   1.000
_cell.length_c   1.000
_cell.angle_alpha   90.00
_cell.angle_beta   90.00
_cell.angle_gamma   90.00
#
_symmetry.space_group_name_H-M   'P 1'
#
loop_
_entity.id
_entity.type
_entity.pdbx_description
1 polymer ?
#
loop_
_entity_poly.entity_id
_entity_poly.type
_entity_poly.pdbx_seq_one_letter_code
_entity_poly.pdbx_strand_id
1 'polypeptide(L)'
;MPIPEHFPRDPVVPPAPPSSPVATIVQSNLSLNSVIHSGNHRQVGSYQAQGGLPQSHSYQAMSTYQHLLSPGPTPQHLGGAYGYTLFASPETSGRLTEPRNYAPRTSGQPIVNAPPPKFGLDLTHSSPSSSVYDPFTSPPANRAIVPYFTGGGIPSSISQGSVVQGQALSIEAQRSSQLNELTTTPSGYPSINVAMDPANFPFVDGPRQGKSQNFGVVKLKNIPFATKRSEIVAFLGRNSKILNDSEEPIHIIMERATSKTMDAYVEFHTLGDAMKAAERHHQNSSHGRISRLGDRPVDVELSSQASLMKDLFPIARGVFWNGPQPTFKPKNKAEPWDNFKGFISTEEMTMLVKHVEVPHRSPFSKECPQRPYECLISTLRKFPWYMTDHITIYQRTAIFDATCELVRLLHRAVEKEDDIVNLSSQLFKRVIAAAMSCKGFTVVMKDDIAWMGGLSDAQTRFYGQPRLAHSWTHQYALVPKAGIPLDWYIAVIREQTHRDAFALPLSDRTLLHEQAEHTDMYWGYFWDEVAYVQGPEFDNLTLAQCAHAELSAVEKILSRALPRN
;
A
#
# COMPACT_ATOMS: atom_id res chain seq x y z
N MET A 1 -25.08 56.17 48.91
CA MET A 1 -24.56 56.13 50.29
C MET A 1 -25.31 55.07 51.07
N PRO A 2 -24.69 54.30 51.98
CA PRO A 2 -23.25 54.08 52.18
C PRO A 2 -22.83 52.59 52.09
N ILE A 3 -21.54 52.34 52.34
CA ILE A 3 -20.74 51.10 52.18
C ILE A 3 -20.01 50.91 53.52
N PRO A 4 -19.82 49.68 54.08
CA PRO A 4 -18.56 48.94 53.83
C PRO A 4 -18.59 47.39 53.95
N GLU A 5 -17.80 46.71 53.09
CA GLU A 5 -16.62 45.84 53.40
C GLU A 5 -16.69 44.69 54.43
N HIS A 6 -15.95 43.56 54.37
CA HIS A 6 -14.50 43.36 54.07
C HIS A 6 -14.15 41.83 53.94
N PHE A 7 -12.93 41.51 53.46
CA PHE A 7 -12.36 40.14 53.35
C PHE A 7 -11.73 39.60 54.65
N PRO A 8 -11.46 38.27 54.73
CA PRO A 8 -10.07 37.81 54.83
C PRO A 8 -9.77 36.70 53.78
N ARG A 9 -8.82 36.89 52.86
CA ARG A 9 -7.35 36.64 52.98
C ARG A 9 -6.97 35.17 53.14
N ASP A 10 -6.54 34.57 52.04
CA ASP A 10 -5.75 33.33 52.01
C ASP A 10 -4.37 33.51 52.68
N PRO A 11 -3.80 32.45 53.29
CA PRO A 11 -2.41 32.45 53.74
C PRO A 11 -1.44 32.29 52.55
N VAL A 12 -0.61 33.32 52.34
CA VAL A 12 0.50 33.31 51.39
C VAL A 12 1.59 32.32 51.84
N VAL A 13 1.97 31.39 50.97
CA VAL A 13 3.18 30.56 51.15
C VAL A 13 4.39 31.28 50.54
N PRO A 14 5.52 31.45 51.27
CA PRO A 14 6.68 32.19 50.80
C PRO A 14 7.54 31.42 49.78
N PRO A 15 8.34 32.11 48.94
CA PRO A 15 9.21 31.49 47.95
C PRO A 15 10.52 30.95 48.56
N ALA A 16 10.98 29.80 48.06
CA ALA A 16 12.31 29.26 48.40
C ALA A 16 13.40 29.81 47.44
N PRO A 17 14.62 30.13 47.94
CA PRO A 17 15.65 30.83 47.16
C PRO A 17 16.58 29.88 46.37
N PRO A 18 17.38 30.41 45.41
CA PRO A 18 18.20 29.61 44.49
C PRO A 18 19.62 29.35 45.00
N SER A 19 20.23 28.23 44.59
CA SER A 19 21.70 28.09 44.48
C SER A 19 22.15 26.85 43.69
N SER A 20 22.73 27.09 42.52
CA SER A 20 23.87 26.34 41.97
C SER A 20 25.16 26.81 42.69
N PRO A 21 26.36 26.16 42.62
CA PRO A 21 26.85 25.51 41.40
C PRO A 21 27.97 24.41 41.46
N VAL A 22 28.37 23.95 40.26
CA VAL A 22 29.68 23.37 39.83
C VAL A 22 30.04 21.90 40.19
N ALA A 23 30.47 21.17 39.13
CA ALA A 23 31.27 19.93 39.06
C ALA A 23 30.63 18.63 39.61
N THR A 24 30.88 17.43 39.06
CA THR A 24 32.02 16.95 38.26
C THR A 24 31.58 15.97 37.16
N ILE A 25 32.21 16.04 35.97
CA ILE A 25 32.07 15.02 34.92
C ILE A 25 32.88 13.78 35.31
N VAL A 26 32.22 12.63 35.47
CA VAL A 26 32.88 11.33 35.58
C VAL A 26 32.57 10.50 34.33
N GLN A 27 33.53 10.46 33.41
CA GLN A 27 33.57 9.41 32.39
C GLN A 27 33.86 8.08 33.08
N SER A 28 33.09 7.04 32.76
CA SER A 28 33.43 5.66 33.10
C SER A 28 33.68 4.86 31.81
N ASN A 29 34.95 4.86 31.38
CA ASN A 29 35.46 3.90 30.41
C ASN A 29 35.61 2.53 31.08
N LEU A 30 34.86 1.52 30.63
CA LEU A 30 35.24 0.11 30.69
C LEU A 30 34.72 -0.55 29.40
N SER A 31 35.46 -0.46 28.29
CA SER A 31 36.57 -1.34 27.92
C SER A 31 36.09 -2.66 27.30
N LEU A 32 36.23 -2.76 25.98
CA LEU A 32 36.27 -4.04 25.27
C LEU A 32 37.28 -4.98 25.96
N ASN A 33 36.95 -6.26 26.02
CA ASN A 33 37.95 -7.30 25.95
C ASN A 33 37.52 -8.34 24.92
N SER A 34 38.20 -8.31 23.78
CA SER A 34 38.19 -9.38 22.80
C SER A 34 38.89 -10.60 23.38
N VAL A 35 38.27 -11.78 23.26
CA VAL A 35 39.02 -13.04 23.22
C VAL A 35 38.82 -13.63 21.84
N ILE A 36 39.84 -13.45 21.01
CA ILE A 36 39.99 -14.19 19.76
C ILE A 36 40.35 -15.62 20.14
N HIS A 37 39.54 -16.59 19.70
CA HIS A 37 40.05 -17.94 19.46
C HIS A 37 39.61 -18.40 18.08
N SER A 38 40.60 -18.46 17.18
CA SER A 38 40.46 -19.02 15.84
C SER A 38 40.16 -20.50 15.93
N GLY A 39 39.02 -20.94 15.39
CA GLY A 39 38.57 -22.33 15.41
C GLY A 39 37.91 -22.68 14.09
N ASN A 40 38.74 -22.99 13.10
CA ASN A 40 38.30 -23.29 11.74
C ASN A 40 37.62 -24.67 11.69
N HIS A 41 36.29 -24.74 11.52
CA HIS A 41 35.62 -25.93 10.98
C HIS A 41 34.25 -25.59 10.38
N ARG A 42 34.15 -25.57 9.04
CA ARG A 42 32.89 -25.78 8.33
C ARG A 42 32.41 -27.19 8.62
N GLN A 43 31.36 -27.37 9.43
CA GLN A 43 30.52 -28.56 9.34
C GLN A 43 29.41 -28.29 8.32
N VAL A 44 29.37 -29.14 7.29
CA VAL A 44 28.34 -29.10 6.24
C VAL A 44 27.07 -29.71 6.80
N GLY A 45 26.17 -28.87 7.31
CA GLY A 45 24.82 -29.26 7.69
C GLY A 45 23.90 -29.24 6.47
N SER A 46 23.60 -30.40 5.91
CA SER A 46 22.70 -30.54 4.75
C SER A 46 21.25 -30.29 5.16
N TYR A 47 20.78 -29.06 5.03
CA TYR A 47 19.36 -28.72 5.00
C TYR A 47 18.93 -28.52 3.55
N GLN A 48 18.09 -29.42 3.03
CA GLN A 48 17.40 -29.21 1.77
C GLN A 48 16.34 -28.11 1.96
N ALA A 49 16.74 -26.86 1.74
CA ALA A 49 15.78 -25.79 1.55
C ALA A 49 15.03 -26.03 0.24
N GLN A 50 13.73 -26.33 0.30
CA GLN A 50 12.85 -26.19 -0.84
C GLN A 50 12.62 -24.69 -1.07
N GLY A 51 13.54 -24.07 -1.82
CA GLY A 51 13.53 -22.64 -2.11
C GLY A 51 12.47 -22.28 -3.13
N GLY A 52 11.34 -21.74 -2.66
CA GLY A 52 10.44 -20.93 -3.48
C GLY A 52 10.76 -19.44 -3.33
N LEU A 53 10.20 -18.62 -4.23
CA LEU A 53 10.10 -17.17 -4.01
C LEU A 53 9.10 -16.88 -2.87
N PRO A 54 9.29 -15.80 -2.07
CA PRO A 54 8.39 -15.45 -0.97
C PRO A 54 6.96 -15.27 -1.45
N GLN A 55 6.12 -16.26 -1.17
CA GLN A 55 4.69 -16.21 -1.45
C GLN A 55 3.90 -16.26 -0.13
N SER A 56 3.11 -15.21 0.07
CA SER A 56 2.07 -15.17 1.10
C SER A 56 1.02 -16.25 0.84
N HIS A 57 0.55 -16.94 1.89
CA HIS A 57 -0.57 -17.87 1.72
C HIS A 57 -1.90 -17.13 1.53
N SER A 58 -2.03 -15.87 1.98
CA SER A 58 -3.22 -15.07 1.67
C SER A 58 -3.33 -14.73 0.18
N TYR A 59 -2.21 -14.62 -0.54
CA TYR A 59 -2.18 -14.50 -2.00
C TYR A 59 -2.72 -15.76 -2.73
N GLN A 60 -2.56 -16.95 -2.15
CA GLN A 60 -3.06 -18.20 -2.74
C GLN A 60 -4.48 -18.58 -2.29
N ALA A 61 -4.89 -18.19 -1.08
CA ALA A 61 -6.19 -18.57 -0.51
C ALA A 61 -7.43 -18.00 -1.25
N MET A 62 -7.23 -17.04 -2.17
CA MET A 62 -8.28 -16.48 -3.04
C MET A 62 -7.97 -16.60 -4.53
N SER A 63 -7.30 -17.69 -4.94
CA SER A 63 -6.81 -17.98 -6.31
C SER A 63 -7.85 -17.98 -7.45
N THR A 64 -9.13 -17.66 -7.21
CA THR A 64 -10.12 -17.40 -8.28
C THR A 64 -9.93 -16.07 -9.02
N TYR A 65 -9.04 -15.18 -8.55
CA TYR A 65 -8.93 -13.79 -9.06
C TYR A 65 -7.58 -13.40 -9.69
N GLN A 66 -6.68 -14.35 -9.96
CA GLN A 66 -5.33 -14.12 -10.53
C GLN A 66 -5.28 -13.45 -11.92
N HIS A 67 -6.41 -13.13 -12.56
CA HIS A 67 -6.48 -12.65 -13.95
C HIS A 67 -6.55 -11.12 -14.13
N LEU A 68 -6.39 -10.32 -13.07
CA LEU A 68 -6.63 -8.85 -13.10
C LEU A 68 -5.43 -7.97 -12.71
N LEU A 69 -4.21 -8.54 -12.61
CA LEU A 69 -2.99 -7.79 -12.32
C LEU A 69 -2.57 -6.87 -13.48
N SER A 70 -1.84 -5.79 -13.15
CA SER A 70 -1.22 -4.86 -14.11
C SER A 70 -0.38 -5.62 -15.16
N PRO A 71 -0.66 -5.53 -16.47
CA PRO A 71 0.01 -6.34 -17.49
C PRO A 71 1.44 -5.82 -17.76
N GLY A 72 2.42 -6.43 -17.09
CA GLY A 72 3.84 -6.22 -17.39
C GLY A 72 4.27 -6.83 -18.74
N PRO A 73 5.28 -6.27 -19.43
CA PRO A 73 5.78 -6.79 -20.70
C PRO A 73 6.72 -7.98 -20.49
N THR A 74 6.16 -9.16 -20.21
CA THR A 74 6.88 -10.46 -20.24
C THR A 74 6.31 -11.37 -21.32
N PRO A 75 7.15 -12.13 -22.05
CA PRO A 75 6.70 -12.85 -23.24
C PRO A 75 5.90 -14.11 -22.86
N GLN A 76 4.59 -14.07 -23.09
CA GLN A 76 3.77 -15.28 -23.12
C GLN A 76 4.13 -16.12 -24.35
N HIS A 77 4.79 -17.26 -24.15
CA HIS A 77 4.90 -18.28 -25.19
C HIS A 77 3.96 -19.45 -24.88
N LEU A 78 2.75 -19.43 -25.45
CA LEU A 78 1.89 -20.61 -25.45
C LEU A 78 2.56 -21.73 -26.25
N GLY A 79 2.68 -22.91 -25.64
CA GLY A 79 3.17 -24.12 -26.28
C GLY A 79 2.66 -25.35 -25.54
N GLY A 80 1.44 -25.79 -25.86
CA GLY A 80 0.80 -26.92 -25.17
C GLY A 80 1.30 -28.29 -25.68
N ALA A 81 1.41 -29.24 -24.76
CA ALA A 81 1.43 -30.67 -25.07
C ALA A 81 0.58 -31.42 -24.03
N TYR A 82 -0.36 -32.23 -24.50
CA TYR A 82 -1.31 -32.96 -23.64
C TYR A 82 -0.64 -34.19 -23.01
N GLY A 83 -0.82 -34.38 -21.71
CA GLY A 83 -0.41 -35.58 -20.98
C GLY A 83 -1.49 -36.06 -20.02
N TYR A 84 -2.30 -37.05 -20.44
CA TYR A 84 -3.30 -37.68 -19.58
C TYR A 84 -2.63 -38.61 -18.56
N THR A 85 -2.85 -38.39 -17.26
CA THR A 85 -2.77 -39.46 -16.26
C THR A 85 -3.88 -39.33 -15.22
N LEU A 86 -4.71 -40.37 -15.13
CA LEU A 86 -5.72 -40.55 -14.09
C LEU A 86 -5.04 -41.08 -12.82
N PHE A 87 -5.40 -40.55 -11.65
CA PHE A 87 -5.37 -41.31 -10.40
C PHE A 87 -6.63 -41.03 -9.58
N ALA A 88 -7.21 -42.11 -9.06
CA ALA A 88 -8.50 -42.10 -8.38
C ALA A 88 -8.35 -41.97 -6.86
N SER A 89 -9.29 -41.27 -6.22
CA SER A 89 -9.46 -41.26 -4.76
C SER A 89 -10.52 -42.28 -4.34
N PRO A 90 -10.30 -43.09 -3.29
CA PRO A 90 -11.32 -44.00 -2.78
C PRO A 90 -12.30 -43.27 -1.84
N GLU A 91 -13.58 -43.63 -1.95
CA GLU A 91 -14.64 -43.19 -1.03
C GLU A 91 -14.59 -43.96 0.30
N THR A 92 -14.88 -43.32 1.44
CA THR A 92 -15.62 -44.01 2.52
C THR A 92 -16.47 -43.05 3.36
N SER A 93 -17.72 -43.46 3.58
CA SER A 93 -18.89 -42.74 4.11
C SER A 93 -18.80 -42.12 5.53
N GLY A 94 -19.59 -41.05 5.77
CA GLY A 94 -19.70 -40.38 7.08
C GLY A 94 -20.94 -39.47 7.31
N ARG A 95 -22.15 -39.97 6.98
CA ARG A 95 -23.50 -39.45 7.31
C ARG A 95 -23.60 -38.44 8.50
N LEU A 96 -24.02 -37.17 8.29
CA LEU A 96 -25.37 -36.55 8.50
C LEU A 96 -25.14 -35.09 9.01
N THR A 97 -26.02 -34.07 8.92
CA THR A 97 -27.39 -33.82 8.37
C THR A 97 -27.50 -32.34 7.96
N GLU A 98 -28.37 -32.01 6.98
CA GLU A 98 -28.93 -30.65 6.76
C GLU A 98 -30.46 -30.69 6.76
N PRO A 99 -31.17 -29.64 7.22
CA PRO A 99 -32.60 -29.43 6.93
C PRO A 99 -32.80 -28.65 5.62
N ARG A 100 -33.78 -29.09 4.82
CA ARG A 100 -34.02 -28.65 3.44
C ARG A 100 -35.17 -27.65 3.32
N ASN A 101 -35.15 -26.89 2.22
CA ASN A 101 -36.26 -26.15 1.59
C ASN A 101 -36.72 -24.83 2.23
N TYR A 102 -36.81 -23.77 1.42
CA TYR A 102 -38.11 -23.32 0.85
C TYR A 102 -37.88 -22.48 -0.42
N ALA A 103 -38.43 -22.95 -1.54
CA ALA A 103 -38.60 -22.17 -2.78
C ALA A 103 -39.92 -22.61 -3.44
N PRO A 104 -40.79 -21.69 -3.87
CA PRO A 104 -42.10 -22.04 -4.44
C PRO A 104 -42.00 -22.48 -5.90
N ARG A 105 -42.87 -23.42 -6.30
CA ARG A 105 -43.01 -23.92 -7.68
C ARG A 105 -44.23 -23.31 -8.38
N THR A 106 -44.04 -22.91 -9.64
CA THR A 106 -45.07 -22.76 -10.69
C THR A 106 -44.37 -23.00 -12.05
N SER A 107 -44.97 -23.52 -13.13
CA SER A 107 -46.18 -24.34 -13.34
C SER A 107 -46.08 -24.94 -14.76
N GLY A 108 -46.51 -26.19 -14.97
CA GLY A 108 -45.99 -27.05 -16.05
C GLY A 108 -46.42 -26.82 -17.51
N GLN A 109 -45.60 -27.36 -18.42
CA GLN A 109 -45.93 -28.05 -19.68
C GLN A 109 -44.78 -29.03 -20.03
N PRO A 110 -44.98 -30.07 -20.87
CA PRO A 110 -44.10 -31.24 -20.91
C PRO A 110 -42.79 -31.06 -21.71
N ILE A 111 -41.77 -31.79 -21.26
CA ILE A 111 -40.44 -31.87 -21.88
C ILE A 111 -40.49 -32.78 -23.10
N VAL A 112 -40.13 -32.27 -24.28
CA VAL A 112 -39.84 -33.07 -25.47
C VAL A 112 -38.32 -33.12 -25.65
N ASN A 113 -37.73 -34.31 -25.45
CA ASN A 113 -36.29 -34.52 -25.61
C ASN A 113 -35.93 -34.56 -27.11
N ALA A 114 -35.30 -33.49 -27.60
CA ALA A 114 -34.62 -33.48 -28.90
C ALA A 114 -33.27 -32.76 -28.77
N PRO A 115 -32.16 -33.32 -29.30
CA PRO A 115 -30.86 -32.66 -29.27
C PRO A 115 -30.81 -31.47 -30.23
N PRO A 116 -30.04 -30.41 -29.93
CA PRO A 116 -29.87 -29.27 -30.84
C PRO A 116 -29.19 -29.68 -32.16
N PRO A 117 -29.48 -28.99 -33.27
CA PRO A 117 -29.06 -29.41 -34.61
C PRO A 117 -27.56 -29.24 -34.85
N LYS A 118 -26.97 -30.18 -35.62
CA LYS A 118 -25.60 -30.07 -36.13
C LYS A 118 -25.55 -29.03 -37.24
N PHE A 119 -24.66 -28.05 -37.13
CA PHE A 119 -24.26 -27.22 -38.28
C PHE A 119 -23.32 -28.04 -39.17
N GLY A 120 -23.83 -28.48 -40.33
CA GLY A 120 -23.01 -28.97 -41.43
C GLY A 120 -22.75 -27.84 -42.42
N LEU A 121 -21.50 -27.72 -42.86
CA LEU A 121 -21.10 -26.87 -43.99
C LEU A 121 -20.28 -27.74 -44.95
N ASP A 122 -20.98 -28.47 -45.81
CA ASP A 122 -20.37 -29.08 -46.99
C ASP A 122 -20.11 -28.00 -48.04
N LEU A 123 -18.99 -28.13 -48.75
CA LEU A 123 -18.58 -27.21 -49.80
C LEU A 123 -19.38 -27.44 -51.09
N THR A 124 -19.68 -26.34 -51.80
CA THR A 124 -19.90 -26.38 -53.25
C THR A 124 -18.95 -25.43 -53.96
N HIS A 125 -18.21 -25.96 -54.94
CA HIS A 125 -17.21 -25.27 -55.75
C HIS A 125 -17.81 -24.34 -56.80
N SER A 126 -17.15 -23.20 -57.04
CA SER A 126 -16.96 -22.66 -58.39
C SER A 126 -15.73 -21.73 -58.46
N SER A 127 -14.61 -22.27 -58.97
CA SER A 127 -13.40 -21.57 -59.43
C SER A 127 -13.68 -20.87 -60.79
N PRO A 128 -12.74 -20.14 -61.48
CA PRO A 128 -11.28 -20.06 -61.27
C PRO A 128 -10.57 -18.69 -61.49
N SER A 129 -9.32 -18.57 -61.02
CA SER A 129 -8.13 -18.33 -61.88
C SER A 129 -6.84 -18.12 -61.06
N SER A 130 -5.72 -18.63 -61.61
CA SER A 130 -4.28 -18.24 -61.44
C SER A 130 -3.76 -17.55 -60.15
N SER A 131 -2.58 -17.85 -59.60
CA SER A 131 -1.54 -18.85 -59.93
C SER A 131 -0.38 -18.77 -58.91
N VAL A 132 0.15 -19.92 -58.50
CA VAL A 132 1.55 -20.18 -58.05
C VAL A 132 2.25 -19.14 -57.14
N TYR A 133 2.54 -19.49 -55.87
CA TYR A 133 3.90 -19.55 -55.28
C TYR A 133 3.90 -20.12 -53.84
N ASP A 134 5.05 -20.60 -53.40
CA ASP A 134 5.33 -21.43 -52.21
C ASP A 134 5.56 -20.58 -50.93
N PRO A 135 5.03 -20.97 -49.73
CA PRO A 135 5.24 -20.22 -48.48
C PRO A 135 6.61 -20.40 -47.79
N PHE A 136 7.53 -21.25 -48.27
CA PHE A 136 8.85 -21.45 -47.65
C PHE A 136 9.98 -20.57 -48.24
N THR A 137 9.82 -19.24 -48.24
CA THR A 137 10.97 -18.32 -48.38
C THR A 137 10.70 -16.93 -47.78
N SER A 138 11.56 -16.48 -46.87
CA SER A 138 11.51 -15.13 -46.28
C SER A 138 12.58 -14.22 -46.91
N PRO A 139 12.23 -13.01 -47.40
CA PRO A 139 13.22 -12.05 -47.93
C PRO A 139 13.85 -11.16 -46.84
N PRO A 140 15.07 -10.62 -47.06
CA PRO A 140 15.83 -9.88 -46.05
C PRO A 140 15.40 -8.40 -45.89
N ALA A 141 15.82 -7.81 -44.77
CA ALA A 141 15.43 -6.47 -44.33
C ALA A 141 15.89 -5.33 -45.25
N ASN A 142 14.98 -4.37 -45.47
CA ASN A 142 15.21 -3.20 -46.33
C ASN A 142 15.88 -2.07 -45.53
N ARG A 143 17.14 -1.73 -45.87
CA ARG A 143 17.84 -0.54 -45.33
C ARG A 143 17.54 0.68 -46.20
N ALA A 144 17.03 1.76 -45.59
CA ALA A 144 16.91 3.05 -46.27
C ALA A 144 18.28 3.76 -46.38
N ILE A 145 18.47 4.49 -47.49
CA ILE A 145 19.75 5.06 -47.95
C ILE A 145 19.69 6.60 -47.91
N VAL A 146 20.72 7.27 -47.37
CA VAL A 146 21.20 8.60 -47.81
C VAL A 146 22.67 8.81 -47.33
N PRO A 147 23.51 9.68 -47.93
CA PRO A 147 24.22 9.41 -49.18
C PRO A 147 25.76 9.42 -49.03
N TYR A 148 26.45 8.98 -50.08
CA TYR A 148 27.90 9.09 -50.24
C TYR A 148 28.35 10.53 -50.59
N PHE A 149 29.47 10.97 -50.02
CA PHE A 149 30.32 12.02 -50.61
C PHE A 149 31.74 11.47 -50.80
N THR A 150 32.19 11.37 -52.06
CA THR A 150 33.58 11.06 -52.43
C THR A 150 34.33 12.35 -52.76
N GLY A 151 35.48 12.61 -52.14
CA GLY A 151 36.27 13.80 -52.50
C GLY A 151 37.54 14.07 -51.68
N GLY A 152 38.59 13.25 -51.87
CA GLY A 152 40.01 13.67 -51.87
C GLY A 152 40.66 14.29 -50.61
N GLY A 153 41.79 13.69 -50.19
CA GLY A 153 42.83 14.39 -49.42
C GLY A 153 43.32 13.67 -48.16
N ILE A 154 44.48 13.02 -48.24
CA ILE A 154 45.27 12.62 -47.07
C ILE A 154 46.15 13.81 -46.68
N PRO A 155 46.11 14.26 -45.42
CA PRO A 155 47.32 14.19 -44.62
C PRO A 155 47.10 13.75 -43.15
N SER A 156 47.97 12.82 -42.72
CA SER A 156 48.66 12.78 -41.42
C SER A 156 47.85 12.88 -40.10
N SER A 157 47.71 11.72 -39.45
CA SER A 157 47.92 11.50 -38.00
C SER A 157 47.39 12.57 -37.01
N ILE A 158 46.15 12.39 -36.54
CA ILE A 158 45.65 13.00 -35.28
C ILE A 158 44.97 11.90 -34.43
N SER A 159 45.09 12.07 -33.11
CA SER A 159 44.78 11.12 -32.04
C SER A 159 43.40 10.44 -32.06
N GLN A 160 43.39 9.14 -31.77
CA GLN A 160 42.21 8.46 -31.21
C GLN A 160 41.97 9.00 -29.79
N GLY A 161 40.83 9.67 -29.56
CA GLY A 161 40.45 10.15 -28.22
C GLY A 161 39.07 10.83 -28.14
N SER A 162 38.70 11.62 -29.15
CA SER A 162 37.60 12.59 -28.98
C SER A 162 36.17 12.07 -29.18
N VAL A 163 35.96 10.80 -29.57
CA VAL A 163 34.61 10.28 -29.87
C VAL A 163 33.83 9.86 -28.61
N VAL A 164 34.52 9.45 -27.53
CA VAL A 164 33.88 9.03 -26.27
C VAL A 164 33.29 10.21 -25.50
N GLN A 165 33.97 11.37 -25.53
CA GLN A 165 33.55 12.58 -24.79
C GLN A 165 32.20 13.14 -25.28
N GLY A 166 31.90 13.06 -26.58
CA GLY A 166 30.65 13.58 -27.14
C GLY A 166 29.39 12.84 -26.65
N GLN A 167 29.50 11.53 -26.38
CA GLN A 167 28.37 10.75 -25.84
C GLN A 167 28.20 10.92 -24.33
N ALA A 168 29.30 11.03 -23.57
CA ALA A 168 29.24 11.27 -22.13
C ALA A 168 28.50 12.58 -21.80
N LEU A 169 28.88 13.68 -22.44
CA LEU A 169 28.24 15.00 -22.26
C LEU A 169 26.74 14.99 -22.63
N SER A 170 26.35 14.21 -23.64
CA SER A 170 24.94 14.07 -24.03
C SER A 170 24.11 13.28 -23.02
N ILE A 171 24.71 12.33 -22.29
CA ILE A 171 24.04 11.50 -21.28
C ILE A 171 23.97 12.25 -19.94
N GLU A 172 25.03 12.99 -19.56
CA GLU A 172 25.05 13.88 -18.40
C GLU A 172 23.98 14.97 -18.51
N ALA A 173 23.78 15.54 -19.71
CA ALA A 173 22.74 16.54 -19.96
C ALA A 173 21.29 16.01 -19.83
N GLN A 174 21.07 14.69 -19.82
CA GLN A 174 19.76 14.06 -19.64
C GLN A 174 19.49 13.59 -18.20
N ARG A 175 20.47 13.69 -17.30
CA ARG A 175 20.37 13.31 -15.89
C ARG A 175 19.99 14.52 -15.02
N SER A 176 19.41 14.26 -13.85
CA SER A 176 19.18 15.31 -12.84
C SER A 176 20.51 15.86 -12.33
N SER A 177 20.59 17.17 -12.02
CA SER A 177 21.80 17.80 -11.48
C SER A 177 22.36 17.07 -10.26
N GLN A 178 21.49 16.66 -9.33
CA GLN A 178 21.83 15.85 -8.15
C GLN A 178 22.51 14.51 -8.50
N LEU A 179 22.12 13.88 -9.61
CA LEU A 179 22.73 12.62 -10.05
C LEU A 179 24.11 12.86 -10.67
N ASN A 180 24.26 13.96 -11.41
CA ASN A 180 25.55 14.37 -11.93
C ASN A 180 26.48 14.74 -10.77
N GLU A 181 26.05 15.53 -9.80
CA GLU A 181 26.80 15.84 -8.56
C GLU A 181 27.24 14.57 -7.83
N LEU A 182 26.32 13.61 -7.63
CA LEU A 182 26.61 12.33 -6.96
C LEU A 182 27.62 11.45 -7.72
N THR A 183 27.66 11.53 -9.05
CA THR A 183 28.50 10.66 -9.90
C THR A 183 29.74 11.36 -10.48
N THR A 184 29.91 12.67 -10.30
CA THR A 184 31.09 13.46 -10.72
C THR A 184 32.30 13.14 -9.83
N THR A 185 32.84 11.95 -10.03
CA THR A 185 33.99 11.39 -9.32
C THR A 185 34.94 10.75 -10.33
N PRO A 186 36.26 10.65 -10.06
CA PRO A 186 37.21 10.08 -11.03
C PRO A 186 36.91 8.62 -11.44
N SER A 187 36.20 7.88 -10.59
CA SER A 187 35.73 6.51 -10.80
C SER A 187 34.34 6.41 -11.45
N GLY A 188 33.58 7.50 -11.53
CA GLY A 188 32.15 7.49 -11.84
C GLY A 188 31.24 6.94 -10.73
N TYR A 189 31.80 6.57 -9.58
CA TYR A 189 31.08 6.03 -8.42
C TYR A 189 31.42 6.81 -7.14
N PRO A 190 30.42 7.34 -6.41
CA PRO A 190 30.64 7.93 -5.09
C PRO A 190 31.11 6.87 -4.08
N SER A 191 31.78 7.33 -3.04
CA SER A 191 32.07 6.47 -1.88
C SER A 191 30.80 6.00 -1.19
N ILE A 192 30.86 4.84 -0.53
CA ILE A 192 29.72 4.29 0.23
C ILE A 192 29.15 5.30 1.24
N ASN A 193 30.01 6.07 1.92
CA ASN A 193 29.59 7.08 2.91
C ASN A 193 28.80 8.22 2.27
N VAL A 194 29.13 8.62 1.03
CA VAL A 194 28.42 9.67 0.30
C VAL A 194 27.08 9.15 -0.24
N ALA A 195 27.03 7.90 -0.72
CA ALA A 195 25.81 7.28 -1.23
C ALA A 195 24.80 6.93 -0.11
N MET A 196 25.29 6.53 1.07
CA MET A 196 24.44 6.23 2.24
C MET A 196 24.09 7.49 3.07
N ASP A 197 24.63 8.66 2.72
CA ASP A 197 24.28 9.90 3.42
C ASP A 197 22.77 10.18 3.29
N PRO A 198 22.06 10.56 4.38
CA PRO A 198 20.62 10.83 4.34
C PRO A 198 20.19 11.90 3.32
N ALA A 199 21.05 12.79 2.84
CA ALA A 199 20.74 13.72 1.76
C ALA A 199 20.68 13.03 0.37
N ASN A 200 21.46 11.96 0.16
CA ASN A 200 21.64 11.29 -1.12
C ASN A 200 20.92 9.94 -1.21
N PHE A 201 20.59 9.30 -0.09
CA PHE A 201 19.98 7.97 -0.04
C PHE A 201 18.48 8.02 -0.44
N PRO A 202 18.04 7.26 -1.46
CA PRO A 202 16.73 7.45 -2.10
C PRO A 202 15.60 6.60 -1.49
N PHE A 203 15.88 5.75 -0.51
CA PHE A 203 14.91 4.81 0.04
C PHE A 203 14.49 5.20 1.47
N VAL A 204 13.22 4.99 1.80
CA VAL A 204 12.69 5.16 3.17
C VAL A 204 11.71 4.06 3.52
N ASP A 205 11.62 3.74 4.82
CA ASP A 205 10.50 2.98 5.40
C ASP A 205 9.21 3.79 5.21
N GLY A 206 8.40 3.40 4.22
CA GLY A 206 7.20 4.10 3.78
C GLY A 206 6.12 4.20 4.86
N PRO A 207 5.72 3.08 5.50
CA PRO A 207 4.79 3.08 6.61
C PRO A 207 5.22 3.99 7.77
N ARG A 208 6.52 4.02 8.12
CA ARG A 208 7.07 4.91 9.16
C ARG A 208 7.07 6.40 8.79
N GLN A 209 6.89 6.76 7.51
CA GLN A 209 6.64 8.16 7.12
C GLN A 209 5.24 8.66 7.52
N GLY A 210 4.36 7.78 8.03
CA GLY A 210 3.08 8.18 8.63
C GLY A 210 3.28 9.13 9.81
N LYS A 211 2.57 10.25 9.84
CA LYS A 211 2.58 11.20 10.95
C LYS A 211 1.22 11.20 11.64
N SER A 212 1.20 11.02 12.95
CA SER A 212 0.02 11.21 13.79
C SER A 212 -0.31 12.71 13.91
N GLN A 213 -1.51 13.12 13.50
CA GLN A 213 -1.90 14.55 13.47
C GLN A 213 -2.98 14.83 14.51
N ASN A 214 -2.75 15.81 15.39
CA ASN A 214 -3.65 16.11 16.50
C ASN A 214 -4.51 17.35 16.20
N PHE A 215 -5.63 17.12 15.53
CA PHE A 215 -6.58 18.14 15.11
C PHE A 215 -7.62 18.47 16.19
N GLY A 216 -8.31 19.61 16.06
CA GLY A 216 -9.53 19.84 16.81
C GLY A 216 -10.62 18.89 16.31
N VAL A 217 -11.42 18.31 17.20
CA VAL A 217 -12.45 17.32 16.81
C VAL A 217 -13.78 17.65 17.49
N VAL A 218 -14.86 17.57 16.72
CA VAL A 218 -16.25 17.61 17.21
C VAL A 218 -16.92 16.28 16.90
N LYS A 219 -17.73 15.75 17.82
CA LYS A 219 -18.56 14.57 17.60
C LYS A 219 -20.02 15.01 17.40
N LEU A 220 -20.62 14.53 16.33
CA LEU A 220 -22.04 14.70 15.99
C LEU A 220 -22.77 13.42 16.37
N LYS A 221 -23.62 13.50 17.40
CA LYS A 221 -24.34 12.36 17.96
C LYS A 221 -25.79 12.34 17.50
N ASN A 222 -26.37 11.13 17.46
CA ASN A 222 -27.77 10.93 17.06
C ASN A 222 -28.07 11.37 15.61
N ILE A 223 -27.13 11.21 14.70
CA ILE A 223 -27.33 11.53 13.27
C ILE A 223 -28.32 10.55 12.60
N PRO A 224 -29.05 10.97 11.55
CA PRO A 224 -29.76 10.05 10.65
C PRO A 224 -28.84 8.97 10.07
N PHE A 225 -29.35 7.75 9.86
CA PHE A 225 -28.52 6.68 9.29
C PHE A 225 -28.03 7.02 7.87
N ALA A 226 -28.90 7.65 7.08
CA ALA A 226 -28.64 8.12 5.71
C ALA A 226 -27.85 9.44 5.62
N THR A 227 -27.33 9.98 6.73
CA THR A 227 -26.58 11.23 6.70
C THR A 227 -25.39 11.16 5.74
N LYS A 228 -25.29 12.17 4.89
CA LYS A 228 -24.22 12.35 3.89
C LYS A 228 -23.20 13.37 4.37
N ARG A 229 -21.96 13.24 3.89
CA ARG A 229 -20.89 14.21 4.15
C ARG A 229 -21.30 15.67 3.85
N SER A 230 -21.97 15.90 2.72
CA SER A 230 -22.40 17.24 2.30
C SER A 230 -23.39 17.89 3.27
N GLU A 231 -24.25 17.11 3.91
CA GLU A 231 -25.20 17.59 4.92
C GLU A 231 -24.46 18.01 6.20
N ILE A 232 -23.43 17.27 6.61
CA ILE A 232 -22.55 17.63 7.74
C ILE A 232 -21.81 18.96 7.46
N VAL A 233 -21.28 19.15 6.24
CA VAL A 233 -20.65 20.41 5.83
C VAL A 233 -21.67 21.57 5.87
N ALA A 234 -22.88 21.36 5.36
CA ALA A 234 -23.94 22.36 5.36
C ALA A 234 -24.39 22.74 6.79
N PHE A 235 -24.52 21.73 7.66
CA PHE A 235 -24.90 21.86 9.07
C PHE A 235 -23.88 22.66 9.89
N LEU A 236 -22.59 22.39 9.73
CA LEU A 236 -21.54 23.16 10.41
C LEU A 236 -21.39 24.57 9.83
N GLY A 237 -21.71 24.74 8.54
CA GLY A 237 -21.67 25.99 7.81
C GLY A 237 -20.29 26.34 7.24
N ARG A 238 -20.26 27.24 6.24
CA ARG A 238 -19.04 27.61 5.49
C ARG A 238 -17.91 28.19 6.34
N ASN A 239 -18.24 28.81 7.48
CA ASN A 239 -17.27 29.44 8.39
C ASN A 239 -16.75 28.47 9.49
N SER A 240 -17.00 27.17 9.37
CA SER A 240 -16.68 26.17 10.40
C SER A 240 -15.20 25.93 10.62
N LYS A 241 -14.30 26.25 9.68
CA LYS A 241 -12.85 25.98 9.76
C LYS A 241 -12.47 24.49 9.91
N ILE A 242 -13.33 23.60 9.40
CA ILE A 242 -12.98 22.19 9.13
C ILE A 242 -11.75 22.11 8.20
N LEU A 243 -11.04 20.98 8.19
CA LEU A 243 -9.90 20.77 7.28
C LEU A 243 -10.33 20.76 5.80
N ASN A 244 -9.37 20.73 4.89
CA ASN A 244 -9.64 20.68 3.45
C ASN A 244 -10.27 19.34 3.05
N ASP A 245 -11.09 19.32 1.99
CA ASP A 245 -11.76 18.09 1.56
C ASP A 245 -10.77 16.95 1.22
N SER A 246 -9.60 17.30 0.67
CA SER A 246 -8.48 16.39 0.36
C SER A 246 -7.85 15.73 1.59
N GLU A 247 -8.07 16.28 2.80
CA GLU A 247 -7.58 15.71 4.05
C GLU A 247 -8.54 14.65 4.61
N GLU A 248 -9.77 14.62 4.10
CA GLU A 248 -10.89 13.75 4.48
C GLU A 248 -11.41 13.92 5.93
N PRO A 249 -11.70 15.16 6.40
CA PRO A 249 -12.01 15.48 7.81
C PRO A 249 -13.31 14.92 8.39
N ILE A 250 -14.21 14.35 7.58
CA ILE A 250 -15.53 13.92 8.03
C ILE A 250 -15.57 12.39 8.05
N HIS A 251 -15.62 11.84 9.25
CA HIS A 251 -15.63 10.40 9.52
C HIS A 251 -17.00 10.00 10.06
N ILE A 252 -17.86 9.45 9.20
CA ILE A 252 -19.14 8.89 9.63
C ILE A 252 -18.91 7.44 10.04
N ILE A 253 -19.03 7.13 11.34
CA ILE A 253 -18.68 5.83 11.88
C ILE A 253 -19.71 4.78 11.42
N MET A 254 -19.21 3.61 11.03
CA MET A 254 -20.00 2.45 10.65
C MET A 254 -19.51 1.23 11.41
N GLU A 255 -20.43 0.48 12.02
CA GLU A 255 -20.09 -0.82 12.59
C GLU A 255 -19.85 -1.83 11.45
N ARG A 256 -18.59 -2.25 11.26
CA ARG A 256 -18.16 -3.08 10.11
C ARG A 256 -18.79 -4.48 10.05
N ALA A 257 -19.40 -4.97 11.12
CA ALA A 257 -20.09 -6.27 11.15
C ALA A 257 -21.58 -6.20 10.78
N THR A 258 -22.23 -5.04 10.96
CA THR A 258 -23.68 -4.87 10.75
C THR A 258 -24.00 -3.87 9.64
N SER A 259 -23.00 -3.11 9.16
CA SER A 259 -23.10 -1.89 8.34
C SER A 259 -23.88 -0.72 8.96
N LYS A 260 -24.22 -0.80 10.26
CA LYS A 260 -25.03 0.24 10.90
C LYS A 260 -24.25 1.56 11.03
N THR A 261 -24.87 2.64 10.56
CA THR A 261 -24.44 4.01 10.83
C THR A 261 -24.51 4.33 12.33
N MET A 262 -23.41 4.82 12.88
CA MET A 262 -23.31 5.31 14.25
C MET A 262 -23.16 6.84 14.23
N ASP A 263 -22.41 7.43 15.16
CA ASP A 263 -22.14 8.87 15.21
C ASP A 263 -21.14 9.31 14.11
N ALA A 264 -21.00 10.62 13.91
CA ALA A 264 -19.96 11.18 13.03
C ALA A 264 -18.95 12.02 13.83
N TYR A 265 -17.74 12.11 13.30
CA TYR A 265 -16.69 13.01 13.78
C TYR A 265 -16.27 13.96 12.67
N VAL A 266 -15.90 15.18 13.05
CA VAL A 266 -15.41 16.20 12.13
C VAL A 266 -14.12 16.82 12.66
N GLU A 267 -13.10 16.87 11.81
CA GLU A 267 -11.78 17.45 12.10
C GLU A 267 -11.68 18.93 11.69
N PHE A 268 -11.02 19.71 12.54
CA PHE A 268 -10.84 21.16 12.44
C PHE A 268 -9.34 21.50 12.55
N HIS A 269 -8.94 22.60 11.90
CA HIS A 269 -7.56 23.08 11.90
C HIS A 269 -6.98 23.24 13.31
N THR A 270 -7.78 23.70 14.27
CA THR A 270 -7.37 23.88 15.67
C THR A 270 -8.44 23.40 16.64
N LEU A 271 -8.02 23.06 17.87
CA LEU A 271 -8.93 22.81 18.99
C LEU A 271 -9.85 24.01 19.26
N GLY A 272 -9.33 25.24 19.14
CA GLY A 272 -10.11 26.46 19.34
C GLY A 272 -11.25 26.63 18.34
N ASP A 273 -11.11 26.13 17.11
CA ASP A 273 -12.18 26.17 16.11
C ASP A 273 -13.25 25.10 16.36
N ALA A 274 -12.83 23.89 16.79
CA ALA A 274 -13.75 22.86 17.27
C ALA A 274 -14.56 23.33 18.50
N MET A 275 -13.91 24.00 19.47
CA MET A 275 -14.57 24.61 20.62
C MET A 275 -15.63 25.65 20.20
N LYS A 276 -15.28 26.57 19.29
CA LYS A 276 -16.25 27.56 18.76
C LYS A 276 -17.41 26.91 17.99
N ALA A 277 -17.20 25.76 17.36
CA ALA A 277 -18.25 25.03 16.66
C ALA A 277 -19.25 24.37 17.64
N ALA A 278 -18.74 23.71 18.68
CA ALA A 278 -19.56 23.13 19.74
C ALA A 278 -20.30 24.20 20.55
N GLU A 279 -19.59 25.26 20.98
CA GLU A 279 -20.17 26.37 21.75
C GLU A 279 -21.28 27.10 20.96
N ARG A 280 -21.10 27.31 19.64
CA ARG A 280 -22.15 27.88 18.78
C ARG A 280 -23.41 27.00 18.72
N HIS A 281 -23.27 25.68 18.73
CA HIS A 281 -24.41 24.77 18.81
C HIS A 281 -25.08 24.82 20.18
N HIS A 282 -24.29 24.82 21.27
CA HIS A 282 -24.80 24.93 22.63
C HIS A 282 -25.61 26.23 22.82
N GLN A 283 -25.07 27.36 22.38
CA GLN A 283 -25.74 28.66 22.39
C GLN A 283 -27.01 28.69 21.52
N ASN A 284 -27.00 28.09 20.33
CA ASN A 284 -28.23 27.99 19.54
C ASN A 284 -29.29 27.15 20.26
N SER A 285 -28.90 26.03 20.85
CA SER A 285 -29.78 25.12 21.57
C SER A 285 -30.37 25.77 22.83
N SER A 286 -29.59 26.55 23.59
CA SER A 286 -30.09 27.29 24.76
C SER A 286 -31.06 28.42 24.40
N HIS A 287 -30.90 29.04 23.23
CA HIS A 287 -31.88 29.96 22.64
C HIS A 287 -33.06 29.26 21.93
N GLY A 288 -33.28 27.96 22.19
CA GLY A 288 -34.40 27.18 21.65
C GLY A 288 -34.27 26.79 20.17
N ARG A 289 -33.14 27.10 19.51
CA ARG A 289 -32.86 26.72 18.11
C ARG A 289 -32.25 25.32 18.05
N ILE A 290 -33.12 24.32 18.01
CA ILE A 290 -32.72 22.91 17.86
C ILE A 290 -31.99 22.73 16.52
N SER A 291 -30.72 22.33 16.59
CA SER A 291 -29.93 21.97 15.40
C SER A 291 -30.34 20.58 14.90
N ARG A 292 -30.60 20.44 13.60
CA ARG A 292 -31.09 19.20 12.98
C ARG A 292 -30.30 18.79 11.74
N LEU A 293 -30.20 17.49 11.50
CA LEU A 293 -29.87 16.91 10.20
C LEU A 293 -31.13 16.20 9.68
N GLY A 294 -31.68 16.67 8.56
CA GLY A 294 -33.05 16.35 8.17
C GLY A 294 -34.02 16.66 9.31
N ASP A 295 -34.92 15.72 9.63
CA ASP A 295 -35.88 15.87 10.73
C ASP A 295 -35.28 15.57 12.11
N ARG A 296 -34.10 14.95 12.19
CA ARG A 296 -33.55 14.43 13.46
C ARG A 296 -32.77 15.51 14.22
N PRO A 297 -33.06 15.76 15.52
CA PRO A 297 -32.23 16.63 16.35
C PRO A 297 -30.85 15.99 16.58
N VAL A 298 -29.79 16.79 16.40
CA VAL A 298 -28.39 16.34 16.47
C VAL A 298 -27.70 17.04 17.63
N ASP A 299 -27.03 16.24 18.46
CA ASP A 299 -26.18 16.72 19.55
C ASP A 299 -24.74 16.91 19.06
N VAL A 300 -24.05 17.93 19.56
CA VAL A 300 -22.74 18.39 19.06
C VAL A 300 -21.82 18.64 20.24
N GLU A 301 -20.95 17.68 20.51
CA GLU A 301 -20.01 17.74 21.62
C GLU A 301 -18.57 18.00 21.14
N LEU A 302 -17.82 18.78 21.93
CA LEU A 302 -16.37 18.84 21.77
C LEU A 302 -15.79 17.45 22.05
N SER A 303 -14.90 16.97 21.18
CA SER A 303 -14.32 15.64 21.28
C SER A 303 -12.81 15.68 21.07
N SER A 304 -12.19 14.51 20.90
CA SER A 304 -10.75 14.37 20.75
C SER A 304 -10.38 13.37 19.66
N GLN A 305 -9.14 13.45 19.16
CA GLN A 305 -8.57 12.40 18.31
C GLN A 305 -8.60 11.03 18.99
N ALA A 306 -8.40 10.96 20.31
CA ALA A 306 -8.45 9.69 21.02
C ALA A 306 -9.83 9.03 20.95
N SER A 307 -10.89 9.82 21.08
CA SER A 307 -12.28 9.36 20.93
C SER A 307 -12.55 8.88 19.49
N LEU A 308 -12.11 9.64 18.49
CA LEU A 308 -12.24 9.28 17.07
C LEU A 308 -11.50 7.97 16.74
N MET A 309 -10.24 7.84 17.16
CA MET A 309 -9.43 6.65 16.92
C MET A 309 -10.02 5.40 17.61
N LYS A 310 -10.57 5.56 18.82
CA LYS A 310 -11.25 4.48 19.53
C LYS A 310 -12.51 3.99 18.78
N ASP A 311 -13.32 4.90 18.26
CA ASP A 311 -14.56 4.55 17.55
C ASP A 311 -14.28 4.05 16.11
N LEU A 312 -13.15 4.42 15.48
CA LEU A 312 -12.71 3.89 14.17
C LEU A 312 -12.07 2.49 14.26
N PHE A 313 -11.39 2.19 15.37
CA PHE A 313 -10.63 0.95 15.59
C PHE A 313 -11.11 0.23 16.87
N PRO A 314 -12.40 -0.15 16.95
CA PRO A 314 -13.00 -0.66 18.20
C PRO A 314 -12.43 -2.01 18.66
N ILE A 315 -11.81 -2.79 17.75
CA ILE A 315 -11.14 -4.05 18.11
C ILE A 315 -9.75 -3.86 18.72
N ALA A 316 -9.18 -2.65 18.66
CA ALA A 316 -7.88 -2.31 19.23
C ALA A 316 -7.98 -2.26 20.76
N ARG A 317 -8.10 -3.45 21.37
CA ARG A 317 -8.03 -3.65 22.82
C ARG A 317 -6.57 -3.57 23.27
N GLY A 318 -6.37 -3.43 24.57
CA GLY A 318 -5.02 -3.37 25.13
C GLY A 318 -4.22 -2.12 24.73
N VAL A 319 -4.84 -1.11 24.13
CA VAL A 319 -4.24 0.21 23.90
C VAL A 319 -5.00 1.31 24.61
N PHE A 320 -4.28 2.38 24.94
CA PHE A 320 -4.80 3.67 25.36
C PHE A 320 -4.46 4.70 24.28
N TRP A 321 -5.46 5.43 23.77
CA TRP A 321 -5.25 6.43 22.73
C TRP A 321 -4.86 7.78 23.37
N ASN A 322 -3.60 8.18 23.21
CA ASN A 322 -3.12 9.52 23.56
C ASN A 322 -3.25 10.43 22.33
N GLY A 323 -4.41 11.08 22.20
CA GLY A 323 -4.81 11.73 20.95
C GLY A 323 -4.78 10.72 19.79
N PRO A 324 -4.10 11.01 18.67
CA PRO A 324 -4.00 10.08 17.53
C PRO A 324 -3.03 8.91 17.75
N GLN A 325 -2.27 8.86 18.85
CA GLN A 325 -1.20 7.88 19.07
C GLN A 325 -1.63 6.77 20.05
N PRO A 326 -1.58 5.48 19.67
CA PRO A 326 -1.85 4.38 20.58
C PRO A 326 -0.65 4.11 21.50
N THR A 327 -0.92 3.93 22.79
CA THR A 327 0.03 3.47 23.81
C THR A 327 -0.39 2.08 24.27
N PHE A 328 0.49 1.09 24.16
CA PHE A 328 0.18 -0.30 24.47
C PHE A 328 0.23 -0.56 25.98
N LYS A 329 -0.81 -1.21 26.52
CA LYS A 329 -0.82 -1.72 27.90
C LYS A 329 0.13 -2.93 28.03
N PRO A 330 0.70 -3.18 29.22
CA PRO A 330 1.40 -4.44 29.49
C PRO A 330 0.50 -5.66 29.22
N LYS A 331 1.08 -6.76 28.73
CA LYS A 331 0.33 -7.99 28.44
C LYS A 331 -0.27 -8.57 29.73
N ASN A 332 -1.60 -8.60 29.83
CA ASN A 332 -2.31 -9.26 30.91
C ASN A 332 -2.42 -10.76 30.61
N LYS A 333 -1.85 -11.61 31.48
CA LYS A 333 -1.94 -13.08 31.36
C LYS A 333 -3.27 -13.64 31.90
N ALA A 334 -3.92 -12.94 32.83
CA ALA A 334 -5.20 -13.37 33.41
C ALA A 334 -6.38 -13.09 32.46
N GLU A 335 -6.27 -12.06 31.62
CA GLU A 335 -7.32 -11.67 30.66
C GLU A 335 -6.76 -11.58 29.22
N PRO A 336 -6.42 -12.71 28.56
CA PRO A 336 -5.80 -12.69 27.24
C PRO A 336 -6.64 -12.01 26.14
N TRP A 337 -7.94 -11.83 26.37
CA TRP A 337 -8.89 -11.17 25.47
C TRP A 337 -8.88 -9.63 25.53
N ASP A 338 -8.24 -9.00 26.53
CA ASP A 338 -8.00 -7.53 26.54
C ASP A 338 -6.62 -7.16 25.99
N ASN A 339 -5.75 -8.13 25.67
CA ASN A 339 -4.47 -7.84 25.03
C ASN A 339 -4.68 -7.36 23.59
N PHE A 340 -3.76 -6.52 23.11
CA PHE A 340 -3.73 -6.06 21.73
C PHE A 340 -3.50 -7.22 20.76
N LYS A 341 -4.33 -7.29 19.72
CA LYS A 341 -4.29 -8.30 18.64
C LYS A 341 -4.11 -7.69 17.24
N GLY A 342 -4.29 -6.38 17.10
CA GLY A 342 -4.34 -5.66 15.84
C GLY A 342 -5.23 -4.43 15.93
N PHE A 343 -5.07 -3.50 15.01
CA PHE A 343 -5.95 -2.32 14.89
C PHE A 343 -7.24 -2.62 14.12
N ILE A 344 -7.20 -3.60 13.23
CA ILE A 344 -8.33 -4.08 12.43
C ILE A 344 -8.17 -5.58 12.17
N SER A 345 -9.29 -6.27 11.98
CA SER A 345 -9.33 -7.72 11.72
C SER A 345 -9.61 -8.02 10.24
N THR A 346 -9.19 -9.20 9.77
CA THR A 346 -9.51 -9.69 8.41
C THR A 346 -11.02 -9.85 8.23
N GLU A 347 -11.72 -10.27 9.28
CA GLU A 347 -13.17 -10.42 9.33
C GLU A 347 -13.88 -9.07 9.15
N GLU A 348 -13.41 -8.00 9.79
CA GLU A 348 -13.92 -6.64 9.57
C GLU A 348 -13.73 -6.16 8.13
N MET A 349 -12.61 -6.51 7.49
CA MET A 349 -12.33 -6.14 6.09
C MET A 349 -13.17 -6.97 5.11
N THR A 350 -13.33 -8.26 5.38
CA THR A 350 -14.21 -9.13 4.59
C THR A 350 -15.67 -8.69 4.70
N MET A 351 -16.15 -8.39 5.91
CA MET A 351 -17.52 -7.91 6.12
C MET A 351 -17.78 -6.55 5.44
N LEU A 352 -16.79 -5.64 5.47
CA LEU A 352 -16.87 -4.35 4.76
C LEU A 352 -17.12 -4.53 3.24
N VAL A 353 -16.46 -5.53 2.62
CA VAL A 353 -16.70 -5.91 1.21
C VAL A 353 -18.07 -6.58 1.04
N LYS A 354 -18.42 -7.56 1.89
CA LYS A 354 -19.68 -8.31 1.79
C LYS A 354 -20.92 -7.43 1.92
N HIS A 355 -20.82 -6.34 2.67
CA HIS A 355 -21.88 -5.32 2.78
C HIS A 355 -22.21 -4.63 1.43
N VAL A 356 -21.24 -4.55 0.52
CA VAL A 356 -21.42 -4.03 -0.85
C VAL A 356 -21.78 -5.13 -1.84
N GLU A 357 -21.12 -6.29 -1.77
CA GLU A 357 -21.40 -7.42 -2.68
C GLU A 357 -22.81 -8.00 -2.51
N VAL A 358 -23.32 -8.02 -1.27
CA VAL A 358 -24.56 -8.69 -0.90
C VAL A 358 -25.48 -7.72 -0.14
N PRO A 359 -25.90 -6.60 -0.77
CA PRO A 359 -26.59 -5.50 -0.07
C PRO A 359 -27.95 -5.93 0.47
N HIS A 360 -28.59 -6.95 -0.12
CA HIS A 360 -29.84 -7.52 0.38
C HIS A 360 -29.72 -8.27 1.71
N ARG A 361 -28.49 -8.56 2.18
CA ARG A 361 -28.20 -9.05 3.54
C ARG A 361 -27.80 -7.93 4.52
N SER A 362 -27.68 -6.70 4.03
CA SER A 362 -27.08 -5.57 4.74
C SER A 362 -28.02 -4.35 4.68
N PRO A 363 -29.10 -4.33 5.50
CA PRO A 363 -30.18 -3.35 5.34
C PRO A 363 -29.70 -1.89 5.42
N PHE A 364 -28.73 -1.58 6.30
CA PHE A 364 -28.15 -0.24 6.41
C PHE A 364 -27.31 0.14 5.19
N SER A 365 -26.49 -0.76 4.65
CA SER A 365 -25.78 -0.53 3.38
C SER A 365 -26.70 -0.41 2.17
N LYS A 366 -27.87 -1.05 2.17
CA LYS A 366 -28.87 -0.87 1.11
C LYS A 366 -29.43 0.56 1.08
N GLU A 367 -29.64 1.18 2.24
CA GLU A 367 -30.08 2.58 2.35
C GLU A 367 -28.92 3.58 2.11
N CYS A 368 -27.69 3.17 2.42
CA CYS A 368 -26.50 4.02 2.41
C CYS A 368 -25.35 3.35 1.63
N PRO A 369 -25.48 3.08 0.31
CA PRO A 369 -24.51 2.28 -0.44
C PRO A 369 -23.13 2.92 -0.52
N GLN A 370 -23.03 4.24 -0.33
CA GLN A 370 -21.76 4.97 -0.22
C GLN A 370 -20.95 4.65 1.05
N ARG A 371 -21.60 4.21 2.14
CA ARG A 371 -20.98 4.20 3.47
C ARG A 371 -19.80 3.23 3.62
N PRO A 372 -19.80 2.00 3.08
CA PRO A 372 -18.64 1.12 3.14
C PRO A 372 -17.37 1.77 2.55
N TYR A 373 -17.51 2.56 1.48
CA TYR A 373 -16.41 3.32 0.87
C TYR A 373 -15.95 4.49 1.72
N GLU A 374 -16.87 5.23 2.37
CA GLU A 374 -16.51 6.29 3.33
C GLU A 374 -15.81 5.73 4.58
N CYS A 375 -16.22 4.54 5.03
CA CYS A 375 -15.57 3.78 6.10
C CYS A 375 -14.16 3.32 5.68
N LEU A 376 -13.99 2.83 4.45
CA LEU A 376 -12.67 2.50 3.88
C LEU A 376 -11.76 3.73 3.82
N ILE A 377 -12.24 4.86 3.29
CA ILE A 377 -11.48 6.12 3.24
C ILE A 377 -11.01 6.53 4.64
N SER A 378 -11.93 6.55 5.62
CA SER A 378 -11.59 6.88 7.01
C SER A 378 -10.58 5.90 7.61
N THR A 379 -10.72 4.60 7.30
CA THR A 379 -9.78 3.56 7.70
C THR A 379 -8.39 3.84 7.12
N LEU A 380 -8.24 3.94 5.79
CA LEU A 380 -6.96 4.17 5.11
C LEU A 380 -6.24 5.47 5.55
N ARG A 381 -7.02 6.55 5.80
CA ARG A 381 -6.51 7.86 6.21
C ARG A 381 -6.07 7.92 7.67
N LYS A 382 -6.72 7.16 8.55
CA LYS A 382 -6.50 7.22 10.02
C LYS A 382 -5.73 6.02 10.58
N PHE A 383 -5.60 4.92 9.84
CA PHE A 383 -4.88 3.73 10.31
C PHE A 383 -3.43 4.08 10.71
N PRO A 384 -2.94 3.63 11.89
CA PRO A 384 -1.66 4.07 12.44
C PRO A 384 -0.48 3.34 11.79
N TRP A 385 -0.30 3.49 10.48
CA TRP A 385 0.74 2.81 9.68
C TRP A 385 2.18 2.97 10.20
N TYR A 386 2.44 4.02 10.97
CA TYR A 386 3.72 4.29 11.63
C TYR A 386 4.02 3.34 12.81
N MET A 387 3.04 2.59 13.30
CA MET A 387 3.22 1.52 14.30
C MET A 387 3.66 0.22 13.63
N THR A 388 4.76 0.30 12.89
CA THR A 388 5.28 -0.77 12.00
C THR A 388 5.67 -2.05 12.74
N ASP A 389 6.02 -1.96 14.01
CA ASP A 389 6.29 -3.09 14.91
C ASP A 389 5.03 -3.85 15.36
N HIS A 390 3.84 -3.30 15.08
CA HIS A 390 2.54 -3.82 15.50
C HIS A 390 1.56 -4.09 14.36
N ILE A 391 2.06 -4.03 13.11
CA ILE A 391 1.31 -4.29 11.89
C ILE A 391 2.07 -5.37 11.10
N THR A 392 1.40 -6.47 10.75
CA THR A 392 2.01 -7.54 9.95
C THR A 392 1.73 -7.40 8.46
N ILE A 393 2.49 -8.13 7.63
CA ILE A 393 2.19 -8.30 6.19
C ILE A 393 0.73 -8.72 6.00
N TYR A 394 0.29 -9.76 6.71
CA TYR A 394 -1.09 -10.27 6.65
C TYR A 394 -2.15 -9.18 6.88
N GLN A 395 -1.98 -8.37 7.93
CA GLN A 395 -2.93 -7.29 8.25
C GLN A 395 -2.95 -6.19 7.19
N ARG A 396 -1.80 -5.84 6.60
CA ARG A 396 -1.76 -4.91 5.47
C ARG A 396 -2.48 -5.50 4.25
N THR A 397 -2.21 -6.77 3.92
CA THR A 397 -2.81 -7.44 2.76
C THR A 397 -4.33 -7.49 2.89
N ALA A 398 -4.87 -7.83 4.06
CA ALA A 398 -6.33 -7.80 4.30
C ALA A 398 -6.98 -6.41 4.05
N ILE A 399 -6.28 -5.31 4.36
CA ILE A 399 -6.74 -3.94 4.07
C ILE A 399 -6.61 -3.62 2.57
N PHE A 400 -5.54 -4.09 1.92
CA PHE A 400 -5.31 -3.92 0.49
C PHE A 400 -6.35 -4.66 -0.34
N ASP A 401 -6.57 -5.96 -0.08
CA ASP A 401 -7.53 -6.80 -0.81
C ASP A 401 -8.96 -6.22 -0.73
N ALA A 402 -9.38 -5.80 0.46
CA ALA A 402 -10.66 -5.11 0.64
C ALA A 402 -10.73 -3.76 -0.08
N THR A 403 -9.61 -3.05 -0.21
CA THR A 403 -9.52 -1.83 -1.03
C THR A 403 -9.71 -2.15 -2.51
N CYS A 404 -9.02 -3.17 -3.03
CA CYS A 404 -9.12 -3.60 -4.42
C CYS A 404 -10.55 -4.03 -4.78
N GLU A 405 -11.16 -4.88 -3.96
CA GLU A 405 -12.53 -5.34 -4.18
C GLU A 405 -13.56 -4.21 -4.11
N LEU A 406 -13.42 -3.27 -3.18
CA LEU A 406 -14.29 -2.09 -3.10
C LEU A 406 -14.07 -1.14 -4.28
N VAL A 407 -12.83 -0.89 -4.71
CA VAL A 407 -12.53 -0.12 -5.93
C VAL A 407 -13.18 -0.77 -7.15
N ARG A 408 -13.04 -2.09 -7.31
CA ARG A 408 -13.63 -2.89 -8.40
C ARG A 408 -15.16 -2.87 -8.40
N LEU A 409 -15.79 -2.89 -7.23
CA LEU A 409 -17.25 -2.82 -7.09
C LEU A 409 -17.77 -1.40 -7.40
N LEU A 410 -17.09 -0.37 -6.88
CA LEU A 410 -17.46 1.02 -7.11
C LEU A 410 -17.26 1.45 -8.57
N HIS A 411 -16.19 1.00 -9.23
CA HIS A 411 -15.97 1.26 -10.67
C HIS A 411 -17.16 0.76 -11.49
N ARG A 412 -17.54 -0.52 -11.29
CA ARG A 412 -18.68 -1.14 -12.00
C ARG A 412 -20.01 -0.42 -11.72
N ALA A 413 -20.24 0.03 -10.48
CA ALA A 413 -21.45 0.76 -10.13
C ALA A 413 -21.50 2.17 -10.74
N VAL A 414 -20.34 2.85 -10.85
CA VAL A 414 -20.21 4.14 -11.54
C VAL A 414 -20.40 3.98 -13.06
N GLU A 415 -19.80 2.97 -13.68
CA GLU A 415 -19.94 2.68 -15.12
C GLU A 415 -21.38 2.34 -15.53
N LYS A 416 -22.13 1.68 -14.65
CA LYS A 416 -23.53 1.29 -14.87
C LYS A 416 -24.54 2.35 -14.44
N GLU A 417 -24.08 3.43 -13.81
CA GLU A 417 -24.94 4.46 -13.21
C GLU A 417 -25.92 3.92 -12.15
N ASP A 418 -25.56 2.82 -11.45
CA ASP A 418 -26.43 2.08 -10.51
C ASP A 418 -27.04 2.99 -9.41
N ASP A 419 -26.28 3.98 -8.95
CA ASP A 419 -26.76 5.08 -8.08
C ASP A 419 -25.86 6.31 -8.26
N ILE A 420 -26.17 7.14 -9.27
CA ILE A 420 -25.39 8.34 -9.63
C ILE A 420 -25.22 9.32 -8.43
N VAL A 421 -26.16 9.33 -7.49
CA VAL A 421 -26.18 10.28 -6.36
C VAL A 421 -25.24 9.85 -5.24
N ASN A 422 -25.24 8.56 -4.89
CA ASN A 422 -24.46 8.04 -3.77
C ASN A 422 -23.17 7.34 -4.24
N LEU A 423 -23.25 6.51 -5.28
CA LEU A 423 -22.14 5.79 -5.91
C LEU A 423 -21.55 6.60 -7.07
N SER A 424 -21.18 7.85 -6.78
CA SER A 424 -20.72 8.82 -7.79
C SER A 424 -19.25 8.65 -8.17
N SER A 425 -18.87 9.14 -9.35
CA SER A 425 -17.46 9.23 -9.78
C SER A 425 -16.61 10.10 -8.83
N GLN A 426 -17.23 10.99 -8.05
CA GLN A 426 -16.54 11.77 -7.01
C GLN A 426 -16.17 10.90 -5.80
N LEU A 427 -17.04 9.95 -5.41
CA LEU A 427 -16.70 8.96 -4.39
C LEU A 427 -15.56 8.05 -4.87
N PHE A 428 -15.62 7.59 -6.13
CA PHE A 428 -14.55 6.79 -6.74
C PHE A 428 -13.19 7.49 -6.69
N LYS A 429 -13.12 8.75 -7.15
CA LYS A 429 -11.90 9.57 -7.07
C LYS A 429 -11.36 9.73 -5.64
N ARG A 430 -12.24 9.86 -4.64
CA ARG A 430 -11.85 9.93 -3.22
C ARG A 430 -11.27 8.62 -2.70
N VAL A 431 -11.86 7.47 -3.04
CA VAL A 431 -11.33 6.14 -2.69
C VAL A 431 -9.94 5.93 -3.28
N ILE A 432 -9.77 6.21 -4.58
CA ILE A 432 -8.46 6.12 -5.25
C ILE A 432 -7.44 7.07 -4.62
N ALA A 433 -7.80 8.33 -4.38
CA ALA A 433 -6.89 9.29 -3.74
C ALA A 433 -6.47 8.87 -2.33
N ALA A 434 -7.38 8.30 -1.53
CA ALA A 434 -7.07 7.77 -0.20
C ALA A 434 -6.12 6.56 -0.27
N ALA A 435 -6.36 5.63 -1.21
CA ALA A 435 -5.52 4.45 -1.43
C ALA A 435 -4.12 4.81 -1.96
N MET A 436 -4.00 5.68 -2.96
CA MET A 436 -2.70 6.15 -3.46
C MET A 436 -1.90 6.91 -2.38
N SER A 437 -2.60 7.66 -1.53
CA SER A 437 -1.99 8.39 -0.40
C SER A 437 -1.62 7.50 0.80
N CYS A 438 -2.13 6.26 0.86
CA CYS A 438 -1.92 5.32 1.96
C CYS A 438 -0.41 5.11 2.21
N LYS A 439 0.05 5.22 3.46
CA LYS A 439 1.47 5.01 3.80
C LYS A 439 1.83 3.54 4.02
N GLY A 440 0.84 2.68 4.29
CA GLY A 440 1.03 1.23 4.44
C GLY A 440 1.22 0.46 3.15
N PHE A 441 0.67 0.96 2.03
CA PHE A 441 0.72 0.25 0.75
C PHE A 441 2.09 0.38 0.09
N THR A 442 2.58 -0.74 -0.45
CA THR A 442 3.84 -0.82 -1.20
C THR A 442 3.77 -0.05 -2.51
N VAL A 443 4.88 0.00 -3.25
CA VAL A 443 4.91 0.57 -4.60
C VAL A 443 3.97 -0.20 -5.53
N VAL A 444 4.10 -1.53 -5.63
CA VAL A 444 3.24 -2.38 -6.50
C VAL A 444 1.77 -2.30 -6.12
N MET A 445 1.42 -2.34 -4.83
CA MET A 445 0.03 -2.16 -4.37
C MET A 445 -0.58 -0.84 -4.88
N LYS A 446 0.23 0.20 -5.09
CA LYS A 446 -0.23 1.48 -5.65
C LYS A 446 -0.23 1.52 -7.17
N ASP A 447 0.61 0.73 -7.84
CA ASP A 447 0.52 0.49 -9.29
C ASP A 447 -0.83 -0.17 -9.62
N ASP A 448 -1.21 -1.23 -8.90
CA ASP A 448 -2.51 -1.90 -9.05
C ASP A 448 -3.70 -0.94 -8.84
N ILE A 449 -3.65 -0.10 -7.79
CA ILE A 449 -4.66 0.92 -7.52
C ILE A 449 -4.69 2.02 -8.59
N ALA A 450 -3.53 2.42 -9.12
CA ALA A 450 -3.45 3.38 -10.21
C ALA A 450 -4.05 2.81 -11.51
N TRP A 451 -3.76 1.55 -11.82
CA TRP A 451 -4.31 0.82 -12.96
C TRP A 451 -5.84 0.71 -12.85
N MET A 452 -6.37 0.20 -11.73
CA MET A 452 -7.81 0.12 -11.48
C MET A 452 -8.49 1.51 -11.44
N GLY A 453 -7.76 2.55 -11.05
CA GLY A 453 -8.23 3.93 -11.03
C GLY A 453 -8.19 4.65 -12.38
N GLY A 454 -7.58 4.05 -13.41
CA GLY A 454 -7.36 4.69 -14.71
C GLY A 454 -6.44 5.93 -14.64
N LEU A 455 -5.45 5.93 -13.75
CA LEU A 455 -4.55 7.06 -13.55
C LEU A 455 -3.50 7.16 -14.66
N SER A 456 -3.32 8.37 -15.20
CA SER A 456 -2.21 8.68 -16.10
C SER A 456 -0.86 8.77 -15.37
N ASP A 457 0.24 8.59 -16.11
CA ASP A 457 1.62 8.81 -15.67
C ASP A 457 1.84 10.10 -14.86
N ALA A 458 1.16 11.19 -15.21
CA ALA A 458 1.28 12.45 -14.49
C ALA A 458 0.64 12.37 -13.10
N GLN A 459 -0.48 11.65 -12.97
CA GLN A 459 -1.18 11.44 -11.72
C GLN A 459 -0.47 10.42 -10.83
N THR A 460 0.10 9.35 -11.38
CA THR A 460 0.89 8.38 -10.59
C THR A 460 2.15 9.03 -10.01
N ARG A 461 2.87 9.82 -10.82
CA ARG A 461 4.03 10.62 -10.37
C ARG A 461 3.64 11.67 -9.31
N PHE A 462 2.45 12.28 -9.40
CA PHE A 462 1.95 13.18 -8.35
C PHE A 462 1.80 12.48 -6.99
N TYR A 463 1.44 11.19 -6.97
CA TYR A 463 1.43 10.37 -5.75
C TYR A 463 2.81 9.80 -5.35
N GLY A 464 3.88 10.21 -6.03
CA GLY A 464 5.25 9.77 -5.76
C GLY A 464 5.56 8.35 -6.23
N GLN A 465 4.81 7.81 -7.20
CA GLN A 465 5.17 6.52 -7.81
C GLN A 465 6.50 6.64 -8.58
N PRO A 466 7.40 5.64 -8.46
CA PRO A 466 8.61 5.57 -9.26
C PRO A 466 8.26 5.18 -10.71
N ARG A 467 9.26 5.28 -11.58
CA ARG A 467 9.19 4.62 -12.90
C ARG A 467 9.21 3.11 -12.68
N LEU A 468 8.47 2.37 -13.52
CA LEU A 468 8.36 0.90 -13.45
C LEU A 468 7.90 0.41 -12.06
N ALA A 469 6.85 1.03 -11.52
CA ALA A 469 6.31 0.70 -10.19
C ALA A 469 5.85 -0.77 -10.07
N HIS A 470 5.31 -1.36 -11.15
CA HIS A 470 5.03 -2.80 -11.25
C HIS A 470 6.26 -3.70 -10.96
N SER A 471 7.48 -3.24 -11.25
CA SER A 471 8.73 -3.99 -11.06
C SER A 471 9.31 -3.92 -9.63
N TRP A 472 8.54 -3.42 -8.65
CA TRP A 472 8.92 -3.34 -7.23
C TRP A 472 8.39 -4.53 -6.41
N THR A 473 8.44 -5.73 -6.99
CA THR A 473 7.74 -6.93 -6.51
C THR A 473 8.22 -7.44 -5.14
N HIS A 474 9.44 -7.10 -4.73
CA HIS A 474 10.08 -7.58 -3.50
C HIS A 474 10.35 -6.50 -2.45
N GLN A 475 9.79 -5.29 -2.64
CA GLN A 475 9.89 -4.18 -1.70
C GLN A 475 8.57 -4.04 -0.93
N TYR A 476 8.55 -4.62 0.27
CA TYR A 476 7.40 -4.62 1.18
C TYR A 476 7.45 -3.47 2.20
N ALA A 477 8.58 -2.77 2.38
CA ALA A 477 8.64 -1.59 3.26
C ALA A 477 9.30 -0.37 2.61
N LEU A 478 10.28 -0.59 1.73
CA LEU A 478 10.95 0.49 1.02
C LEU A 478 10.04 1.17 0.00
N VAL A 479 10.04 2.51 0.04
CA VAL A 479 9.44 3.36 -0.99
C VAL A 479 10.42 4.46 -1.42
N PRO A 480 10.24 5.06 -2.61
CA PRO A 480 11.04 6.21 -3.04
C PRO A 480 10.91 7.41 -2.10
N LYS A 481 12.05 8.03 -1.79
CA LYS A 481 12.13 9.35 -1.18
C LYS A 481 12.02 10.42 -2.27
N ALA A 482 11.09 11.35 -2.09
CA ALA A 482 10.82 12.39 -3.08
C ALA A 482 12.03 13.30 -3.30
N GLY A 483 12.33 13.61 -4.57
CA GLY A 483 13.37 14.58 -4.94
C GLY A 483 14.82 14.08 -4.82
N ILE A 484 15.05 12.77 -4.82
CA ILE A 484 16.38 12.15 -4.84
C ILE A 484 16.51 11.22 -6.06
N PRO A 485 17.68 11.15 -6.74
CA PRO A 485 17.91 10.21 -7.84
C PRO A 485 17.75 8.75 -7.41
N LEU A 486 16.85 8.04 -8.08
CA LEU A 486 16.45 6.68 -7.72
C LEU A 486 17.00 5.62 -8.69
N ASP A 487 16.79 5.82 -9.99
CA ASP A 487 17.12 4.86 -11.07
C ASP A 487 18.59 4.39 -11.03
N TRP A 488 19.51 5.26 -10.60
CA TRP A 488 20.93 4.93 -10.46
C TRP A 488 21.20 3.92 -9.32
N TYR A 489 20.60 4.09 -8.15
CA TYR A 489 20.78 3.14 -7.04
C TYR A 489 20.24 1.76 -7.39
N ILE A 490 19.09 1.69 -8.05
CA ILE A 490 18.51 0.42 -8.51
C ILE A 490 19.42 -0.23 -9.56
N ALA A 491 20.02 0.55 -10.47
CA ALA A 491 21.00 0.03 -11.41
C ALA A 491 22.25 -0.54 -10.71
N VAL A 492 22.83 0.17 -9.73
CA VAL A 492 23.98 -0.31 -8.95
C VAL A 492 23.64 -1.58 -8.16
N ILE A 493 22.47 -1.62 -7.52
CA ILE A 493 21.98 -2.80 -6.77
C ILE A 493 21.79 -4.00 -7.71
N ARG A 494 21.14 -3.79 -8.87
CA ARG A 494 20.97 -4.83 -9.89
C ARG A 494 22.31 -5.33 -10.42
N GLU A 495 23.24 -4.43 -10.75
CA GLU A 495 24.55 -4.81 -11.27
C GLU A 495 25.37 -5.61 -10.26
N GLN A 496 25.42 -5.18 -9.00
CA GLN A 496 26.19 -5.88 -7.98
C GLN A 496 25.59 -7.24 -7.66
N THR A 497 24.27 -7.34 -7.49
CA THR A 497 23.60 -8.63 -7.24
C THR A 497 23.76 -9.61 -8.40
N HIS A 498 23.82 -9.13 -9.65
CA HIS A 498 24.19 -9.98 -10.79
C HIS A 498 25.65 -10.46 -10.71
N ARG A 499 26.61 -9.59 -10.36
CA ARG A 499 28.02 -10.00 -10.18
C ARG A 499 28.16 -11.06 -9.08
N ASP A 500 27.46 -10.88 -7.97
CA ASP A 500 27.44 -11.81 -6.85
C ASP A 500 26.85 -13.18 -7.28
N ALA A 501 25.71 -13.18 -7.98
CA ALA A 501 25.10 -14.39 -8.55
C ALA A 501 26.01 -15.11 -9.58
N PHE A 502 26.71 -14.37 -10.45
CA PHE A 502 27.64 -14.96 -11.41
C PHE A 502 28.89 -15.58 -10.77
N ALA A 503 29.27 -15.14 -9.57
CA ALA A 503 30.40 -15.66 -8.80
C ALA A 503 30.07 -16.96 -8.04
N LEU A 504 28.80 -17.38 -7.97
CA LEU A 504 28.39 -18.64 -7.35
C LEU A 504 28.87 -19.86 -8.15
N PRO A 505 29.02 -21.04 -7.51
CA PRO A 505 29.21 -22.32 -8.18
C PRO A 505 28.11 -22.58 -9.21
N LEU A 506 28.43 -23.34 -10.27
CA LEU A 506 27.50 -23.58 -11.39
C LEU A 506 26.14 -24.16 -10.93
N SER A 507 26.14 -25.09 -9.98
CA SER A 507 24.92 -25.68 -9.40
C SER A 507 24.00 -24.63 -8.79
N ASP A 508 24.59 -23.81 -7.92
CA ASP A 508 23.87 -22.86 -7.07
C ASP A 508 23.36 -21.70 -7.93
N ARG A 509 24.19 -21.28 -8.90
CA ARG A 509 23.83 -20.29 -9.92
C ARG A 509 22.69 -20.77 -10.83
N THR A 510 22.67 -22.05 -11.22
CA THR A 510 21.56 -22.60 -12.03
C THR A 510 20.24 -22.55 -11.25
N LEU A 511 20.23 -23.00 -9.99
CA LEU A 511 19.03 -22.93 -9.14
C LEU A 511 18.55 -21.48 -8.94
N LEU A 512 19.48 -20.54 -8.73
CA LEU A 512 19.16 -19.13 -8.57
C LEU A 512 18.61 -18.49 -9.87
N HIS A 513 19.10 -18.91 -11.04
CA HIS A 513 18.53 -18.53 -12.33
C HIS A 513 17.11 -19.09 -12.54
N GLU A 514 16.88 -20.37 -12.23
CA GLU A 514 15.54 -21.00 -12.32
C GLU A 514 14.51 -20.26 -11.43
N GLN A 515 14.91 -19.82 -10.24
CA GLN A 515 14.08 -18.98 -9.39
C GLN A 515 13.85 -17.58 -9.97
N ALA A 516 14.87 -16.97 -10.59
CA ALA A 516 14.77 -15.66 -11.23
C ALA A 516 13.82 -15.62 -12.44
N GLU A 517 13.62 -16.73 -13.16
CA GLU A 517 12.62 -16.81 -14.24
C GLU A 517 11.17 -16.55 -13.75
N HIS A 518 10.92 -16.73 -12.45
CA HIS A 518 9.60 -16.58 -11.83
C HIS A 518 9.38 -15.17 -11.22
N THR A 519 10.27 -14.20 -11.47
CA THR A 519 10.17 -12.83 -10.94
C THR A 519 10.66 -11.76 -11.91
N ASP A 520 10.24 -10.52 -11.68
CA ASP A 520 10.87 -9.34 -12.26
C ASP A 520 12.32 -9.19 -11.76
N MET A 521 13.24 -8.88 -12.67
CA MET A 521 14.69 -8.73 -12.45
C MET A 521 15.18 -7.28 -12.53
N TYR A 522 14.29 -6.30 -12.47
CA TYR A 522 14.60 -4.86 -12.43
C TYR A 522 15.53 -4.49 -11.26
N TRP A 523 15.39 -5.15 -10.12
CA TRP A 523 16.27 -5.03 -8.96
C TRP A 523 17.41 -6.07 -8.92
N GLY A 524 17.50 -6.96 -9.91
CA GLY A 524 18.38 -8.13 -9.90
C GLY A 524 18.03 -9.10 -8.77
N TYR A 525 19.05 -9.77 -8.22
CA TYR A 525 18.89 -10.75 -7.13
C TYR A 525 18.80 -10.09 -5.74
N PHE A 526 18.25 -8.87 -5.66
CA PHE A 526 17.98 -8.20 -4.38
C PHE A 526 17.11 -9.04 -3.45
N TRP A 527 16.13 -9.76 -4.01
CA TRP A 527 15.23 -10.64 -3.28
C TRP A 527 15.94 -11.80 -2.58
N ASP A 528 17.05 -12.28 -3.16
CA ASP A 528 17.91 -13.34 -2.60
C ASP A 528 18.76 -12.81 -1.44
N GLU A 529 19.35 -11.60 -1.57
CA GLU A 529 20.09 -10.95 -0.46
C GLU A 529 19.17 -10.64 0.75
N VAL A 530 17.91 -10.28 0.51
CA VAL A 530 16.93 -10.07 1.59
C VAL A 530 16.55 -11.40 2.25
N ALA A 531 16.53 -12.50 1.49
CA ALA A 531 16.27 -13.86 1.97
C ALA A 531 15.01 -13.95 2.87
N TYR A 532 13.88 -13.42 2.39
CA TYR A 532 12.61 -13.49 3.13
C TYR A 532 12.24 -14.93 3.48
N VAL A 533 11.77 -15.14 4.72
CA VAL A 533 11.21 -16.43 5.15
C VAL A 533 10.04 -16.84 4.25
N GLN A 534 9.89 -18.15 4.07
CA GLN A 534 8.96 -18.73 3.10
C GLN A 534 7.69 -19.25 3.79
N GLY A 535 6.57 -19.28 3.07
CA GLY A 535 5.31 -19.81 3.56
C GLY A 535 4.66 -18.95 4.67
N PRO A 536 3.88 -19.53 5.60
CA PRO A 536 3.02 -18.78 6.52
C PRO A 536 3.77 -17.88 7.52
N GLU A 537 5.07 -18.09 7.69
CA GLU A 537 5.91 -17.24 8.56
C GLU A 537 6.11 -15.84 7.97
N PHE A 538 6.11 -15.72 6.64
CA PHE A 538 6.18 -14.44 5.92
C PHE A 538 5.03 -13.51 6.30
N ASP A 539 3.81 -14.06 6.34
CA ASP A 539 2.58 -13.33 6.66
C ASP A 539 2.58 -12.75 8.09
N ASN A 540 3.40 -13.32 8.99
CA ASN A 540 3.58 -12.89 10.37
C ASN A 540 4.70 -11.84 10.56
N LEU A 541 5.51 -11.55 9.53
CA LEU A 541 6.52 -10.50 9.60
C LEU A 541 5.86 -9.14 9.84
N THR A 542 6.43 -8.36 10.75
CA THR A 542 6.01 -6.96 10.95
C THR A 542 6.58 -6.07 9.86
N LEU A 543 5.91 -4.94 9.58
CA LEU A 543 6.42 -3.97 8.61
C LEU A 543 7.80 -3.42 9.01
N ALA A 544 8.10 -3.37 10.32
CA ALA A 544 9.42 -2.99 10.83
C ALA A 544 10.50 -4.05 10.53
N GLN A 545 10.17 -5.35 10.64
CA GLN A 545 11.09 -6.43 10.25
C GLN A 545 11.40 -6.40 8.76
N CYS A 546 10.39 -6.15 7.92
CA CYS A 546 10.56 -5.97 6.47
C CYS A 546 11.49 -4.78 6.16
N ALA A 547 11.24 -3.62 6.78
CA ALA A 547 12.07 -2.43 6.62
C ALA A 547 13.53 -2.68 7.03
N HIS A 548 13.75 -3.38 8.14
CA HIS A 548 15.10 -3.73 8.59
C HIS A 548 15.81 -4.68 7.64
N ALA A 549 15.13 -5.74 7.16
CA ALA A 549 15.70 -6.69 6.21
C ALA A 549 16.06 -6.02 4.87
N GLU A 550 15.15 -5.24 4.29
CA GLU A 550 15.36 -4.53 3.02
C GLU A 550 16.46 -3.48 3.11
N LEU A 551 16.48 -2.62 4.15
CA LEU A 551 17.54 -1.63 4.35
C LEU A 551 18.91 -2.30 4.56
N SER A 552 18.96 -3.38 5.33
CA SER A 552 20.19 -4.13 5.57
C SER A 552 20.72 -4.79 4.28
N ALA A 553 19.84 -5.29 3.42
CA ALA A 553 20.24 -5.82 2.11
C ALA A 553 20.78 -4.71 1.19
N VAL A 554 20.11 -3.56 1.11
CA VAL A 554 20.60 -2.39 0.35
C VAL A 554 21.99 -1.96 0.85
N GLU A 555 22.17 -1.81 2.16
CA GLU A 555 23.47 -1.44 2.75
C GLU A 555 24.56 -2.45 2.42
N LYS A 556 24.30 -3.75 2.62
CA LYS A 556 25.25 -4.82 2.28
C LYS A 556 25.66 -4.78 0.82
N ILE A 557 24.71 -4.70 -0.11
CA ILE A 557 24.95 -4.68 -1.57
C ILE A 557 25.77 -3.44 -1.94
N LEU A 558 25.36 -2.25 -1.49
CA LEU A 558 26.09 -1.01 -1.79
C LEU A 558 27.51 -1.04 -1.19
N SER A 559 27.72 -1.64 -0.01
CA SER A 559 29.03 -1.78 0.63
C SER A 559 30.01 -2.71 -0.10
N ARG A 560 29.51 -3.52 -1.05
CA ARG A 560 30.29 -4.34 -2.00
C ARG A 560 30.46 -3.64 -3.35
N ALA A 561 29.44 -2.90 -3.80
CA ALA A 561 29.41 -2.21 -5.08
C ALA A 561 30.27 -0.93 -5.13
N LEU A 562 30.33 -0.20 -4.03
CA LEU A 562 30.91 1.16 -3.96
C LEU A 562 32.25 1.18 -3.20
N PRO A 563 33.18 2.08 -3.58
CA PRO A 563 34.45 2.22 -2.88
C PRO A 563 34.25 2.67 -1.43
N ARG A 564 35.04 2.07 -0.54
CA ARG A 564 35.30 2.56 0.81
C ARG A 564 36.47 3.54 0.70
N ASN A 565 36.30 4.77 1.21
CA ASN A 565 37.35 5.80 1.21
C ASN A 565 38.59 5.36 2.00
#